data_AF-A0A3L9MHV5-F1
#
_entry.id   AF-A0A3L9MHV5-F1
#
_cell.length_a   1.000
_cell.length_b   1.000
_cell.length_c   1.000
_cell.angle_alpha   90.00
_cell.angle_beta   90.00
_cell.angle_gamma   90.00
#
_symmetry.space_group_name_H-M   'P 1'
#
loop_
_entity.id
_entity.type
_entity.pdbx_description
1 polymer ?
#
loop_
_entity_poly.entity_id
_entity_poly.type
_entity_poly.pdbx_seq_one_letter_code
_entity_poly.pdbx_strand_id
1 'polypeptide(L)'
;MKKLVVALFLIPIMGLISCTDKKEIVVDPNESYTVVKENGEEKVVSKDTDETIINAGNLPEKSNQFLKNNFGSETIQNVIKEANINGDEYKVQLSNGVKVDFDANGDWKQVEAGVANQSVGALFLPQITRDYLNKNYPEIGIKSIDKDEKGIDIELLQNNVDLKFDTNGKFLKID
;
A
#
# COMPACT_ATOMS: atom_id res chain seq x y z
N MET A 1 -18.08 -25.70 11.69
CA MET A 1 -17.50 -24.34 11.61
C MET A 1 -18.58 -23.35 11.98
N LYS A 2 -18.47 -22.65 13.11
CA LYS A 2 -19.45 -21.63 13.53
C LYS A 2 -19.02 -20.30 12.89
N LYS A 3 -19.84 -19.76 11.99
CA LYS A 3 -19.64 -18.46 11.34
C LYS A 3 -20.30 -17.38 12.18
N LEU A 4 -19.59 -16.30 12.50
CA LEU A 4 -20.17 -15.14 13.17
C LEU A 4 -20.48 -14.09 12.09
N VAL A 5 -21.67 -13.46 12.18
CA VAL A 5 -22.09 -12.40 11.26
C VAL A 5 -22.02 -11.07 12.00
N VAL A 6 -21.23 -10.13 11.50
CA VAL A 6 -21.11 -8.77 12.05
C VAL A 6 -21.79 -7.79 11.08
N ALA A 7 -22.62 -6.89 11.61
CA ALA A 7 -23.27 -5.84 10.83
C ALA A 7 -22.45 -4.55 10.90
N LEU A 8 -21.98 -4.05 9.75
CA LEU A 8 -21.33 -2.75 9.66
C LEU A 8 -22.41 -1.66 9.44
N PHE A 9 -22.52 -0.72 10.38
CA PHE A 9 -23.45 0.42 10.26
C PHE A 9 -22.72 1.60 9.62
N LEU A 10 -22.79 1.71 8.29
CA LEU A 10 -22.35 2.91 7.59
C LEU A 10 -23.31 4.06 7.95
N ILE A 11 -22.79 5.11 8.58
CA ILE A 11 -23.60 6.25 9.03
C ILE A 11 -24.14 6.97 7.79
N PRO A 12 -25.47 7.08 7.61
CA PRO A 12 -26.03 7.76 6.45
C PRO A 12 -25.78 9.27 6.58
N ILE A 13 -25.11 9.85 5.58
CA ILE A 13 -25.04 11.30 5.40
C ILE A 13 -26.47 11.79 5.16
N MET A 14 -26.89 12.75 5.98
CA MET A 14 -28.28 13.16 6.17
C MET A 14 -28.92 13.65 4.86
N GLY A 15 -29.76 12.81 4.24
CA GLY A 15 -30.52 13.17 3.04
C GLY A 15 -31.36 12.01 2.50
N LEU A 16 -32.64 11.98 2.90
CA LEU A 16 -33.79 11.33 2.26
C LEU A 16 -33.63 9.91 1.70
N ILE A 17 -34.27 8.96 2.42
CA ILE A 17 -34.87 7.70 1.95
C ILE A 17 -34.02 6.85 0.99
N SER A 18 -33.36 5.84 1.55
CA SER A 18 -33.20 4.54 0.90
C SER A 18 -32.86 3.49 1.95
N CYS A 19 -33.29 2.25 1.74
CA CYS A 19 -33.05 1.10 2.59
C CYS A 19 -31.58 1.06 3.08
N THR A 20 -31.38 0.94 4.38
CA THR A 20 -30.05 0.62 4.93
C THR A 20 -29.80 -0.85 4.59
N ASP A 21 -29.23 -1.11 3.42
CA ASP A 21 -28.68 -2.42 3.10
C ASP A 21 -27.52 -2.67 4.07
N LYS A 22 -27.81 -3.40 5.15
CA LYS A 22 -26.80 -3.83 6.10
C LYS A 22 -25.86 -4.78 5.36
N LYS A 23 -24.62 -4.34 5.14
CA LYS A 23 -23.56 -5.22 4.68
C LYS A 23 -23.17 -6.14 5.85
N GLU A 24 -23.76 -7.33 5.86
CA GLU A 24 -23.37 -8.40 6.77
C GLU A 24 -22.07 -9.04 6.28
N ILE A 25 -21.06 -9.06 7.15
CA ILE A 25 -19.78 -9.71 6.90
C ILE A 25 -19.67 -10.97 7.74
N VAL A 26 -19.29 -12.07 7.08
CA VAL A 26 -19.00 -13.35 7.71
C VAL A 26 -17.55 -13.34 8.16
N VAL A 27 -17.32 -13.48 9.46
CA VAL A 27 -15.98 -13.49 10.07
C VAL A 27 -15.68 -14.83 10.75
N ASP A 28 -14.41 -15.21 10.79
CA ASP A 28 -13.91 -16.33 11.60
C ASP A 28 -13.75 -15.86 13.06
N PRO A 29 -14.41 -16.51 14.03
CA PRO A 29 -14.30 -16.12 15.44
C PRO A 29 -12.90 -16.28 16.04
N ASN A 30 -11.96 -16.94 15.35
CA ASN A 30 -10.57 -17.12 15.80
C ASN A 30 -9.60 -16.14 15.15
N GLU A 31 -10.09 -15.23 14.31
CA GLU A 31 -9.30 -14.22 13.62
C GLU A 31 -9.64 -12.83 14.19
N SER A 32 -8.65 -11.93 14.20
CA SER A 32 -8.82 -10.54 14.58
C SER A 32 -9.09 -9.70 13.34
N TYR A 33 -9.89 -8.64 13.48
CA TYR A 33 -10.28 -7.77 12.37
C TYR A 33 -10.12 -6.30 12.73
N THR A 34 -9.95 -5.47 11.71
CA THR A 34 -9.96 -4.02 11.86
C THR A 34 -10.66 -3.33 10.70
N VAL A 35 -10.99 -2.05 10.87
CA VAL A 35 -11.61 -1.22 9.82
C VAL A 35 -10.55 -0.30 9.24
N VAL A 36 -10.35 -0.37 7.94
CA VAL A 36 -9.48 0.54 7.17
C VAL A 36 -10.29 1.31 6.14
N LYS A 37 -9.81 2.47 5.72
CA LYS A 37 -10.39 3.23 4.60
C LYS A 37 -9.71 2.87 3.29
N GLU A 38 -10.42 2.25 2.38
CA GLU A 38 -9.92 1.90 1.05
C GLU A 38 -10.79 2.59 -0.01
N ASN A 39 -10.19 3.47 -0.82
CA ASN A 39 -10.89 4.27 -1.84
C ASN A 39 -12.08 5.10 -1.30
N GLY A 40 -11.99 5.56 -0.05
CA GLY A 40 -13.02 6.35 0.62
C GLY A 40 -14.12 5.52 1.30
N GLU A 41 -14.08 4.19 1.20
CA GLU A 41 -15.03 3.29 1.86
C GLU A 41 -14.39 2.62 3.08
N GLU A 42 -15.17 2.44 4.15
CA GLU A 42 -14.75 1.61 5.28
C GLU A 42 -14.81 0.12 4.90
N LYS A 43 -13.68 -0.56 5.06
CA LYS A 43 -13.52 -1.98 4.77
C LYS A 43 -13.01 -2.71 6.01
N VAL A 44 -13.64 -3.84 6.32
CA VAL A 44 -13.15 -4.75 7.35
C VAL A 44 -12.10 -5.66 6.73
N VAL A 45 -10.92 -5.68 7.32
CA VAL A 45 -9.79 -6.52 6.92
C VAL A 45 -9.38 -7.39 8.11
N SER A 46 -8.87 -8.59 7.84
CA SER A 46 -8.19 -9.38 8.85
C SER A 46 -6.97 -8.61 9.36
N LYS A 47 -6.63 -8.84 10.61
CA LYS A 47 -5.56 -8.15 11.31
C LYS A 47 -4.79 -9.16 12.13
N ASP A 48 -3.51 -9.28 11.85
CA ASP A 48 -2.63 -10.18 12.59
C ASP A 48 -2.30 -9.65 13.99
N THR A 49 -1.80 -10.54 14.85
CA THR A 49 -1.59 -10.25 16.28
C THR A 49 -0.46 -9.26 16.54
N ASP A 50 0.49 -9.17 15.61
CA ASP A 50 1.62 -8.25 15.59
C ASP A 50 1.31 -6.92 14.90
N GLU A 51 0.15 -6.79 14.24
CA GLU A 51 -0.28 -5.55 13.63
C GLU A 51 -0.97 -4.62 14.64
N THR A 52 -0.84 -3.31 14.42
CA THR A 52 -1.52 -2.26 15.21
C THR A 52 -1.78 -1.04 14.35
N ILE A 53 -3.01 -0.53 14.35
CA ILE A 53 -3.30 0.76 13.71
C ILE A 53 -2.72 1.89 14.57
N ILE A 54 -1.94 2.77 13.95
CA ILE A 54 -1.33 3.92 14.61
C ILE A 54 -1.74 5.23 13.92
N ASN A 55 -1.55 6.35 14.61
CA ASN A 55 -1.70 7.67 14.01
C ASN A 55 -0.53 7.95 13.04
N ALA A 56 -0.78 8.67 11.95
CA ALA A 56 0.26 9.10 11.01
C ALA A 56 1.40 9.90 11.68
N GLY A 57 1.12 10.63 12.75
CA GLY A 57 2.13 11.32 13.56
C GLY A 57 3.12 10.40 14.28
N ASN A 58 2.86 9.09 14.30
CA ASN A 58 3.75 8.07 14.87
C ASN A 58 4.61 7.37 13.79
N LEU A 59 4.52 7.79 12.52
CA LEU A 59 5.46 7.32 11.49
C LEU A 59 6.87 7.86 11.75
N PRO A 60 7.92 7.11 11.39
CA PRO A 60 9.28 7.65 11.34
C PRO A 60 9.34 8.93 10.50
N GLU A 61 10.15 9.90 10.92
CA GLU A 61 10.30 11.19 10.23
C GLU A 61 10.70 11.01 8.75
N LYS A 62 11.56 10.02 8.48
CA LYS A 62 12.01 9.68 7.12
C LYS A 62 10.85 9.22 6.22
N SER A 63 9.91 8.42 6.75
CA SER A 63 8.71 8.00 6.05
C SER A 63 7.83 9.20 5.71
N ASN A 64 7.59 10.10 6.67
CA ASN A 64 6.79 11.31 6.46
C ASN A 64 7.39 12.20 5.37
N GLN A 65 8.72 12.37 5.35
CA GLN A 65 9.41 13.12 4.30
C GLN A 65 9.28 12.45 2.93
N PHE A 66 9.42 11.12 2.85
CA PHE A 66 9.23 10.38 1.61
C PHE A 66 7.82 10.56 1.05
N LEU A 67 6.79 10.40 1.89
CA LEU A 67 5.39 10.57 1.49
C LEU A 67 5.12 12.01 1.01
N LYS A 68 5.60 13.01 1.74
CA LYS A 68 5.44 14.42 1.36
C LYS A 68 6.09 14.74 0.01
N ASN A 69 7.28 14.22 -0.25
CA ASN A 69 8.03 14.54 -1.46
C ASN A 69 7.49 13.84 -2.71
N ASN A 70 6.90 12.65 -2.57
CA ASN A 70 6.47 11.83 -3.71
C ASN A 70 4.95 11.78 -3.89
N PHE A 71 4.19 12.02 -2.81
CA PHE A 71 2.73 11.89 -2.76
C PHE A 71 2.08 13.07 -2.02
N GLY A 72 2.69 14.26 -2.07
CA GLY A 72 2.22 15.43 -1.29
C GLY A 72 0.81 15.95 -1.64
N SER A 73 0.21 15.50 -2.75
CA SER A 73 -1.20 15.74 -3.08
C SER A 73 -2.17 14.82 -2.34
N GLU A 74 -1.66 13.76 -1.73
CA GLU A 74 -2.44 12.70 -1.10
C GLU A 74 -2.48 12.83 0.41
N THR A 75 -3.52 12.26 1.00
CA THR A 75 -3.70 12.19 2.45
C THR A 75 -3.49 10.76 2.93
N ILE A 76 -2.88 10.60 4.11
CA ILE A 76 -2.74 9.29 4.76
C ILE A 76 -4.11 8.85 5.29
N GLN A 77 -4.60 7.71 4.82
CA GLN A 77 -5.87 7.12 5.24
C GLN A 77 -5.68 6.14 6.40
N ASN A 78 -4.68 5.26 6.29
CA ASN A 78 -4.39 4.24 7.29
C ASN A 78 -2.88 4.12 7.50
N VAL A 79 -2.47 3.83 8.74
CA VAL A 79 -1.12 3.39 9.06
C VAL A 79 -1.23 2.16 9.95
N ILE A 80 -0.68 1.05 9.48
CA ILE A 80 -0.56 -0.19 10.23
C ILE A 80 0.92 -0.36 10.57
N LYS A 81 1.21 -0.56 11.86
CA LYS A 81 2.52 -0.95 12.37
C LYS A 81 2.51 -2.45 12.59
N GLU A 82 3.45 -3.16 11.98
CA GLU A 82 3.63 -4.60 12.13
C GLU A 82 4.93 -4.85 12.90
N ALA A 83 4.84 -5.49 14.07
CA ALA A 83 6.01 -5.76 14.89
C ALA A 83 6.75 -7.01 14.39
N ASN A 84 7.96 -6.84 13.84
CA ASN A 84 8.78 -7.97 13.40
C ASN A 84 10.03 -8.14 14.27
N ILE A 85 10.60 -9.36 14.26
CA ILE A 85 11.84 -9.70 15.00
C ILE A 85 13.03 -8.81 14.59
N ASN A 86 13.01 -8.29 13.36
CA ASN A 86 14.05 -7.45 12.78
C ASN A 86 13.74 -5.93 12.88
N GLY A 87 12.68 -5.55 13.59
CA GLY A 87 12.22 -4.17 13.72
C GLY A 87 10.78 -3.99 13.22
N ASP A 88 10.11 -2.94 13.67
CA ASP A 88 8.75 -2.62 13.24
C ASP A 88 8.72 -2.27 11.74
N GLU A 89 7.68 -2.70 11.02
CA GLU A 89 7.37 -2.25 9.68
C GLU A 89 6.12 -1.38 9.69
N TYR A 90 6.03 -0.45 8.74
CA TYR A 90 4.92 0.50 8.65
C TYR A 90 4.28 0.44 7.27
N LYS A 91 3.03 -0.02 7.21
CA LYS A 91 2.23 -0.11 6.00
C LYS A 91 1.30 1.10 5.94
N VAL A 92 1.48 1.96 4.95
CA VAL A 92 0.71 3.22 4.78
C VAL A 92 -0.20 3.10 3.57
N GLN A 93 -1.47 3.47 3.72
CA GLN A 93 -2.40 3.62 2.60
C GLN A 93 -2.78 5.08 2.39
N LEU A 94 -2.70 5.55 1.16
CA LEU A 94 -2.99 6.92 0.75
C LEU A 94 -4.41 7.07 0.16
N SER A 95 -4.90 8.30 0.05
CA SER A 95 -6.24 8.63 -0.46
C SER A 95 -6.50 8.17 -1.90
N ASN A 96 -5.47 8.15 -2.73
CA ASN A 96 -5.56 7.64 -4.10
C ASN A 96 -5.41 6.11 -4.19
N GLY A 97 -5.34 5.41 -3.06
CA GLY A 97 -5.21 3.96 -2.98
C GLY A 97 -3.77 3.44 -3.03
N VAL A 98 -2.76 4.27 -3.32
CA VAL A 98 -1.35 3.84 -3.26
C VAL A 98 -1.00 3.35 -1.86
N LYS A 99 -0.28 2.24 -1.78
CA LYS A 99 0.26 1.69 -0.55
C LYS A 99 1.78 1.81 -0.54
N VAL A 100 2.33 2.17 0.61
CA VAL A 100 3.77 2.33 0.81
C VAL A 100 4.16 1.64 2.11
N ASP A 101 5.10 0.71 2.00
CA ASP A 101 5.65 0.01 3.15
C ASP A 101 7.03 0.57 3.48
N PHE A 102 7.28 0.77 4.77
CA PHE A 102 8.54 1.26 5.30
C PHE A 102 9.13 0.28 6.32
N ASP A 103 10.45 0.23 6.36
CA ASP A 103 11.18 -0.45 7.43
C ASP A 103 11.16 0.36 8.75
N ALA A 104 11.80 -0.20 9.78
CA ALA A 104 11.89 0.41 11.11
C ALA A 104 12.59 1.79 11.13
N ASN A 105 13.44 2.08 10.13
CA ASN A 105 14.15 3.35 10.00
C ASN A 105 13.34 4.38 9.19
N GLY A 106 12.22 3.96 8.61
CA GLY A 106 11.41 4.75 7.71
C GLY A 106 11.93 4.79 6.27
N ASP A 107 12.81 3.87 5.88
CA ASP A 107 13.17 3.64 4.50
C ASP A 107 12.05 2.89 3.79
N TRP A 108 11.64 3.37 2.62
CA TRP A 108 10.64 2.68 1.81
C TRP A 108 11.19 1.31 1.38
N LYS A 109 10.33 0.29 1.44
CA LYS A 109 10.55 -1.07 0.97
C LYS A 109 9.72 -1.38 -0.27
N GLN A 110 8.47 -0.93 -0.28
CA GLN A 110 7.53 -1.20 -1.36
C GLN A 110 6.65 0.02 -1.62
N VAL A 111 6.36 0.28 -2.89
CA VAL A 111 5.36 1.24 -3.36
C VAL A 111 4.50 0.53 -4.38
N GLU A 112 3.21 0.33 -4.06
CA GLU A 112 2.30 -0.41 -4.92
C GLU A 112 0.99 0.32 -5.19
N ALA A 113 0.41 0.05 -6.35
CA ALA A 113 -0.93 0.49 -6.69
C ALA A 113 -1.97 -0.33 -5.91
N GLY A 114 -2.76 0.32 -5.06
CA GLY A 114 -3.90 -0.34 -4.40
C GLY A 114 -5.18 -0.36 -5.23
N VAL A 115 -5.18 0.23 -6.42
CA VAL A 115 -6.30 0.24 -7.36
C VAL A 115 -5.90 -0.44 -8.67
N ALA A 116 -6.80 -1.24 -9.24
CA ALA A 116 -6.56 -1.92 -10.51
C ALA A 116 -6.25 -0.93 -11.64
N ASN A 117 -5.23 -1.23 -12.44
CA ASN A 117 -4.77 -0.41 -13.57
C ASN A 117 -4.24 1.00 -13.20
N GLN A 118 -4.01 1.29 -11.92
CA GLN A 118 -3.30 2.50 -11.50
C GLN A 118 -1.80 2.32 -11.66
N SER A 119 -1.12 3.30 -12.25
CA SER A 119 0.35 3.34 -12.23
C SER A 119 0.82 4.10 -11.01
N VAL A 120 1.84 3.59 -10.32
CA VAL A 120 2.59 4.37 -9.34
C VAL A 120 3.62 5.27 -10.03
N GLY A 121 4.00 6.37 -9.37
CA GLY A 121 5.11 7.21 -9.80
C GLY A 121 6.46 6.60 -9.40
N ALA A 122 7.51 6.94 -10.16
CA ALA A 122 8.86 6.39 -9.98
C ALA A 122 9.95 7.45 -9.77
N LEU A 123 9.57 8.68 -9.41
CA LEU A 123 10.52 9.82 -9.30
C LEU A 123 11.59 9.60 -8.21
N PHE A 124 11.32 8.78 -7.21
CA PHE A 124 12.26 8.42 -6.15
C PHE A 124 13.29 7.35 -6.56
N LEU A 125 13.14 6.71 -7.71
CA LEU A 125 14.12 5.73 -8.21
C LEU A 125 15.40 6.40 -8.71
N PRO A 126 16.54 5.71 -8.78
CA PRO A 126 17.74 6.21 -9.45
C PRO A 126 17.47 6.65 -10.90
N GLN A 127 18.13 7.71 -11.36
CA GLN A 127 17.94 8.24 -12.72
C GLN A 127 18.17 7.16 -13.80
N ILE A 128 19.20 6.32 -13.63
CA ILE A 128 19.52 5.24 -14.56
C ILE A 128 18.36 4.23 -14.73
N THR A 129 17.61 3.97 -13.65
CA THR A 129 16.43 3.10 -13.66
C THR A 129 15.29 3.77 -14.42
N ARG A 130 15.02 5.06 -14.14
CA ARG A 130 13.99 5.82 -14.85
C ARG A 130 14.26 5.94 -16.35
N ASP A 131 15.53 6.14 -16.72
CA ASP A 131 15.94 6.19 -18.12
C ASP A 131 15.71 4.85 -18.81
N TYR A 132 16.00 3.74 -18.13
CA TYR A 132 15.71 2.41 -18.64
C TYR A 132 14.20 2.19 -18.87
N LEU A 133 13.36 2.56 -17.91
CA LEU A 133 11.91 2.45 -18.02
C LEU A 133 11.38 3.30 -19.18
N ASN A 134 11.76 4.58 -19.26
CA ASN A 134 11.33 5.48 -20.32
C ASN A 134 11.78 5.02 -21.72
N LYS A 135 12.96 4.39 -21.82
CA LYS A 135 13.48 3.91 -23.09
C LYS A 135 12.82 2.62 -23.56
N ASN A 136 12.55 1.68 -22.66
CA ASN A 136 12.12 0.32 -23.02
C ASN A 136 10.62 0.08 -22.82
N TYR A 137 9.99 0.84 -21.92
CA TYR A 137 8.59 0.69 -21.53
C TYR A 137 7.86 2.06 -21.42
N PRO A 138 7.95 2.95 -22.44
CA PRO A 138 7.42 4.32 -22.34
C PRO A 138 5.90 4.42 -22.14
N GLU A 139 5.15 3.37 -22.53
CA GLU A 139 3.69 3.36 -22.51
C GLU A 139 3.12 2.40 -21.44
N ILE A 140 3.98 1.70 -20.70
CA ILE A 140 3.54 0.73 -19.70
C ILE A 140 3.72 1.34 -18.30
N GLY A 141 2.61 1.42 -17.56
CA GLY A 141 2.64 1.87 -16.17
C GLY A 141 3.23 0.84 -15.23
N ILE A 142 3.56 1.29 -14.02
CA ILE A 142 4.22 0.50 -12.97
C ILE A 142 3.18 0.09 -11.93
N LYS A 143 3.11 -1.21 -11.64
CA LYS A 143 2.19 -1.78 -10.65
C LYS A 143 2.78 -1.72 -9.25
N SER A 144 4.02 -2.19 -9.09
CA SER A 144 4.76 -2.15 -7.83
C SER A 144 6.24 -1.86 -8.06
N ILE A 145 6.86 -1.31 -7.03
CA ILE A 145 8.30 -1.07 -6.94
C ILE A 145 8.72 -1.58 -5.56
N ASP A 146 9.50 -2.66 -5.56
CA ASP A 146 10.03 -3.29 -4.35
C ASP A 146 11.53 -3.07 -4.27
N LYS A 147 12.05 -2.88 -3.06
CA LYS A 147 13.48 -2.72 -2.80
C LYS A 147 13.87 -3.51 -1.57
N ASP A 148 14.87 -4.35 -1.75
CA ASP A 148 15.50 -5.11 -0.69
C ASP A 148 17.03 -5.00 -0.78
N GLU A 149 17.73 -5.85 -0.04
CA GLU A 149 19.19 -5.96 -0.04
C GLU A 149 19.80 -6.44 -1.37
N LYS A 150 19.01 -7.07 -2.25
CA LYS A 150 19.45 -7.62 -3.54
C LYS A 150 19.30 -6.59 -4.66
N GLY A 151 18.34 -5.68 -4.55
CA GLY A 151 18.17 -4.62 -5.53
C GLY A 151 16.78 -4.03 -5.55
N ILE A 152 16.35 -3.67 -6.76
CA ILE A 152 15.04 -3.08 -7.02
C ILE A 152 14.30 -3.96 -8.02
N ASP A 153 13.08 -4.32 -7.68
CA ASP A 153 12.18 -5.09 -8.52
C ASP A 153 11.00 -4.21 -8.93
N ILE A 154 10.67 -4.19 -10.21
CA ILE A 154 9.58 -3.36 -10.76
C ILE A 154 8.63 -4.25 -11.55
N GLU A 155 7.42 -4.44 -11.03
CA GLU A 155 6.34 -5.10 -11.75
C GLU A 155 5.60 -4.09 -12.64
N LEU A 156 5.43 -4.42 -13.91
CA LEU A 156 4.67 -3.61 -14.86
C LEU A 156 3.18 -3.96 -14.83
N LEU A 157 2.32 -2.98 -15.09
CA LEU A 157 0.85 -3.18 -15.14
C LEU A 157 0.39 -4.17 -16.21
N GLN A 158 1.20 -4.37 -17.24
CA GLN A 158 0.87 -5.20 -18.39
C GLN A 158 1.94 -6.26 -18.60
N ASN A 159 1.55 -7.35 -19.24
CA ASN A 159 2.42 -8.43 -19.69
C ASN A 159 3.01 -9.29 -18.57
N ASN A 160 2.64 -9.07 -17.31
CA ASN A 160 3.17 -9.78 -16.13
C ASN A 160 4.71 -9.81 -16.15
N VAL A 161 5.32 -8.66 -16.45
CA VAL A 161 6.77 -8.51 -16.60
C VAL A 161 7.33 -7.92 -15.32
N ASP A 162 8.29 -8.63 -14.73
CA ASP A 162 9.07 -8.15 -13.60
C ASP A 162 10.47 -7.76 -14.08
N LEU A 163 10.87 -6.53 -13.79
CA LEU A 163 12.19 -6.01 -14.10
C LEU A 163 13.06 -6.04 -12.85
N LYS A 164 14.20 -6.72 -12.91
CA LYS A 164 15.16 -6.80 -11.82
C LYS A 164 16.31 -5.84 -12.07
N PHE A 165 16.64 -5.02 -11.09
CA PHE A 165 17.76 -4.08 -11.11
C PHE A 165 18.68 -4.32 -9.91
N ASP A 166 19.96 -4.01 -10.05
CA ASP A 166 20.88 -4.04 -8.90
C ASP A 166 20.60 -2.88 -7.92
N THR A 167 21.32 -2.86 -6.80
CA THR A 167 21.19 -1.83 -5.76
C THR A 167 21.57 -0.42 -6.23
N ASN A 168 22.27 -0.27 -7.35
CA ASN A 168 22.57 1.03 -7.99
C ASN A 168 21.52 1.41 -9.05
N GLY A 169 20.50 0.57 -9.26
CA GLY A 169 19.44 0.77 -10.24
C GLY A 169 19.80 0.35 -11.66
N LYS A 170 20.92 -0.37 -11.88
CA LYS A 170 21.28 -0.88 -13.20
C LYS A 170 20.47 -2.13 -13.51
N PHE A 171 19.87 -2.17 -14.70
CA PHE A 171 19.08 -3.31 -15.15
C PHE A 171 19.90 -4.60 -15.19
N LEU A 172 19.30 -5.69 -14.69
CA LEU A 172 19.89 -7.02 -14.64
C LEU A 172 19.18 -7.98 -15.61
N LYS A 173 17.87 -8.20 -15.41
CA LYS A 173 17.08 -9.17 -16.16
C LYS A 173 15.59 -8.88 -16.09
N ILE A 174 14.84 -9.55 -16.96
CA ILE A 174 13.38 -9.74 -16.85
C ILE A 174 13.16 -11.12 -16.20
N ASP A 175 12.16 -11.23 -15.33
CA ASP A 175 11.64 -12.50 -14.80
C ASP A 175 10.33 -12.90 -15.50
#